data_AF-A0A6V7VJD4-F1
#
_entry.id   AF-A0A6V7VJD4-F1
#
_cell.length_a   1.000
_cell.length_b   1.000
_cell.length_c   1.000
_cell.angle_alpha   90.00
_cell.angle_beta   90.00
_cell.angle_gamma   90.00
#
_symmetry.space_group_name_H-M   'P 1'
#
loop_
_entity.id
_entity.type
_entity.pdbx_description
1 polymer ?
#
loop_
_entity_poly.entity_id
_entity_poly.type
_entity_poly.pdbx_seq_one_letter_code
_entity_poly.pdbx_strand_id
1 'polypeptide(L)'
;MKRNFIKQCKVCGSKDKVCFHYGVRSCRACGAFFRRYLESENKCRYSECNYICLQEQFSNKGEKSETNLADCKKCRLERCFSMLDMYDKIYICREAMEEQRNEINLKKSFNCRISIEDQQQIDSILPIIEAKKRIMHAFDDLDDIFLKGQILFKEIISSDFNIFRLTDNFSPNPSPIPFDELKSWESSFLNEGFFNSRVQKCILVDKLVIVGISKSFPVFEKLTLSDQIAHLKHISYMLISFTSTYLAWELGYETWTSKDGVMPALTIMKHSVNDDIMIKWTDYVYTKSVFHFKRVALTKIEYALLVAIILTKADLAIFYVLCLKAGK
;
A
#
# COMPACT_ATOMS: atom_id res chain seq x y z
N MET A 1 21.15 -10.71 22.59
CA MET A 1 20.86 -12.09 22.12
C MET A 1 20.19 -12.04 20.75
N LYS A 2 20.91 -12.30 19.65
CA LYS A 2 20.31 -12.39 18.31
C LYS A 2 19.54 -13.71 18.21
N ARG A 3 18.20 -13.67 18.17
CA ARG A 3 17.39 -14.86 17.86
C ARG A 3 17.66 -15.24 16.39
N ASN A 4 18.46 -16.27 16.18
CA ASN A 4 18.63 -16.91 14.87
C ASN A 4 17.32 -17.60 14.47
N PHE A 5 16.43 -16.86 13.81
CA PHE A 5 15.25 -17.47 13.19
C PHE A 5 15.70 -18.28 11.97
N ILE A 6 15.84 -19.59 12.16
CA ILE A 6 16.06 -20.54 11.07
C ILE A 6 14.86 -20.45 10.10
N LYS A 7 15.09 -19.97 8.88
CA LYS A 7 14.06 -19.84 7.84
C LYS A 7 13.88 -21.18 7.13
N GLN A 8 12.96 -22.02 7.59
CA GLN A 8 12.61 -23.30 6.95
C GLN A 8 11.32 -23.21 6.13
N CYS A 9 11.24 -24.01 5.06
CA CYS A 9 10.06 -24.21 4.23
C CYS A 9 8.95 -24.88 5.04
N LYS A 10 7.75 -24.29 5.06
CA LYS A 10 6.61 -24.82 5.80
C LYS A 10 5.96 -26.05 5.16
N VAL A 11 6.30 -26.36 3.90
CA VAL A 11 5.75 -27.52 3.17
C VAL A 11 6.65 -28.76 3.30
N CYS A 12 7.97 -28.59 3.20
CA CYS A 12 8.93 -29.71 3.19
C CYS A 12 10.10 -29.58 4.19
N GLY A 13 10.14 -28.53 5.01
CA GLY A 13 11.21 -28.34 6.01
C GLY A 13 12.56 -27.89 5.46
N SER A 14 12.77 -27.86 4.13
CA SER A 14 14.05 -27.42 3.53
C SER A 14 14.42 -26.00 3.97
N LYS A 15 15.69 -25.77 4.28
CA LYS A 15 16.26 -24.46 4.63
C LYS A 15 16.84 -23.73 3.41
N ASP A 16 16.91 -24.42 2.27
CA ASP A 16 17.53 -23.88 1.05
C ASP A 16 16.55 -22.98 0.29
N LYS A 17 17.03 -21.77 -0.03
CA LYS A 17 16.34 -20.82 -0.92
C LYS A 17 14.87 -20.64 -0.54
N VAL A 18 14.62 -20.41 0.75
CA VAL A 18 13.30 -20.21 1.33
C VAL A 18 12.90 -18.75 1.24
N CYS A 19 11.79 -18.48 0.56
CA CYS A 19 11.15 -17.17 0.52
C CYS A 19 9.62 -17.34 0.60
N PHE A 20 8.84 -16.29 0.34
CA PHE A 20 7.38 -16.39 0.30
C PHE A 20 6.93 -16.73 -1.13
N HIS A 21 6.16 -17.81 -1.26
CA HIS A 21 5.47 -18.18 -2.50
C HIS A 21 4.00 -18.42 -2.16
N TYR A 22 3.08 -17.79 -2.89
CA TYR A 22 1.63 -17.92 -2.67
C TYR A 22 1.21 -17.63 -1.23
N GLY A 23 1.82 -16.62 -0.60
CA GLY A 23 1.55 -16.25 0.80
C GLY A 23 2.20 -17.14 1.86
N VAL A 24 2.79 -18.28 1.48
CA VAL A 24 3.41 -19.24 2.42
C VAL A 24 4.92 -19.22 2.31
N ARG A 25 5.61 -19.25 3.45
CA ARG A 25 7.08 -19.40 3.50
C ARG A 25 7.48 -20.80 3.02
N SER A 26 7.99 -20.89 1.80
CA SER A 26 8.32 -22.15 1.14
C SER A 26 9.61 -22.08 0.33
N CYS A 27 10.23 -23.22 0.05
CA CYS A 27 11.39 -23.29 -0.84
C CYS A 27 10.94 -23.20 -2.31
N ARG A 28 11.87 -22.82 -3.19
CA ARG A 28 11.64 -22.71 -4.64
C ARG A 28 11.02 -23.97 -5.26
N ALA A 29 11.40 -25.16 -4.77
CA ALA A 29 10.86 -26.42 -5.27
C ALA A 29 9.37 -26.62 -4.93
N CYS A 30 8.95 -26.25 -3.71
CA CYS A 30 7.55 -26.31 -3.30
C CYS A 30 6.71 -25.25 -4.03
N GLY A 31 7.24 -24.03 -4.20
CA GLY A 31 6.59 -22.99 -4.99
C GLY A 31 6.36 -23.43 -6.45
N ALA A 32 7.38 -23.98 -7.11
CA ALA A 32 7.26 -24.49 -8.47
C ALA A 32 6.36 -25.74 -8.58
N PHE A 33 6.32 -26.58 -7.55
CA PHE A 33 5.41 -27.72 -7.47
C PHE A 33 3.95 -27.26 -7.44
N PHE A 34 3.63 -26.31 -6.56
CA PHE A 34 2.26 -25.78 -6.42
C PHE A 34 1.82 -25.02 -7.68
N ARG A 35 2.72 -24.22 -8.28
CA ARG A 35 2.46 -23.57 -9.57
C ARG A 35 2.03 -24.54 -10.67
N ARG A 36 2.78 -25.64 -10.83
CA ARG A 36 2.47 -26.67 -11.85
C ARG A 36 1.13 -27.35 -11.61
N TYR A 37 0.72 -27.52 -10.35
CA TYR A 37 -0.61 -28.02 -10.03
C TYR A 37 -1.69 -27.03 -10.49
N LEU A 38 -1.54 -25.75 -10.16
CA LEU A 38 -2.48 -24.69 -10.54
C LEU A 38 -2.60 -24.51 -12.06
N GLU A 39 -1.48 -24.64 -12.79
CA GLU A 39 -1.42 -24.52 -14.25
C GLU A 39 -1.92 -25.77 -15.00
N SER A 40 -2.11 -26.91 -14.32
CA SER A 40 -2.52 -28.15 -14.96
C SER A 40 -4.04 -28.27 -15.11
N GLU A 41 -4.53 -28.47 -16.33
CA GLU A 41 -5.94 -28.85 -16.59
C GLU A 41 -6.24 -30.28 -16.11
N ASN A 42 -5.20 -31.13 -16.04
CA ASN A 42 -5.29 -32.52 -15.59
C ASN A 42 -5.03 -32.69 -14.10
N LYS A 43 -6.05 -32.38 -13.28
CA LYS A 43 -6.05 -32.60 -11.82
C LYS A 43 -5.76 -34.07 -11.41
N CYS A 44 -6.00 -35.02 -12.29
CA CYS A 44 -5.74 -36.46 -12.08
C CYS A 44 -4.25 -36.81 -11.85
N ARG A 45 -3.28 -35.93 -12.16
CA ARG A 45 -1.85 -36.19 -11.89
C ARG A 45 -1.45 -36.09 -10.41
N TYR A 46 -2.36 -35.63 -9.55
CA TYR A 46 -2.11 -35.35 -8.14
C TYR A 46 -3.12 -36.06 -7.21
N SER A 47 -4.01 -36.89 -7.75
CA SER A 47 -5.09 -37.58 -7.02
C SER A 47 -4.66 -38.88 -6.33
N GLU A 48 -3.55 -39.48 -6.77
CA GLU A 48 -3.10 -40.77 -6.27
C GLU A 48 -1.96 -40.60 -5.26
N CYS A 49 -2.19 -41.12 -4.05
CA CYS A 49 -1.14 -41.37 -3.09
C CYS A 49 -0.49 -42.70 -3.48
N ASN A 50 0.84 -42.76 -3.59
CA ASN A 50 1.50 -44.06 -3.55
C ASN A 50 1.30 -44.61 -2.13
N TYR A 51 0.69 -45.80 -2.03
CA TYR A 51 0.24 -46.47 -0.81
C TYR A 51 1.29 -46.52 0.34
N ILE A 52 2.57 -46.34 -0.01
CA ILE A 52 3.72 -46.29 0.90
C ILE A 52 3.67 -45.09 1.88
N CYS A 53 3.02 -43.96 1.54
CA CYS A 53 2.99 -42.79 2.43
C CYS A 53 2.02 -42.89 3.62
N LEU A 54 1.12 -43.89 3.63
CA LEU A 54 0.19 -44.11 4.74
C LEU A 54 0.75 -45.03 5.84
N GLN A 55 1.78 -45.84 5.54
CA GLN A 55 2.31 -46.82 6.51
C GLN A 55 3.27 -46.21 7.55
N GLU A 56 3.95 -45.10 7.25
CA GLU A 56 4.86 -44.46 8.21
C GLU A 56 4.14 -43.66 9.31
N GLN A 57 2.80 -43.55 9.28
CA GLN A 57 2.04 -42.91 10.36
C GLN A 57 1.68 -43.86 11.53
N PHE A 58 1.78 -45.18 11.34
CA PHE A 58 1.31 -46.16 12.35
C PHE A 58 2.38 -47.11 12.89
N SER A 59 3.64 -46.97 12.51
CA SER A 59 4.71 -47.85 13.01
C SER A 59 6.00 -47.09 13.21
N ASN A 60 6.08 -46.34 14.31
CA ASN A 60 7.17 -46.38 15.29
C ASN A 60 7.20 -45.10 16.13
N LYS A 61 6.94 -45.26 17.44
CA LYS A 61 7.37 -44.33 18.48
C LYS A 61 8.90 -44.30 18.46
N GLY A 62 9.48 -43.26 17.87
CA GLY A 62 10.93 -43.05 17.90
C GLY A 62 11.33 -41.84 17.09
N GLU A 63 12.06 -40.93 17.73
CA GLU A 63 12.63 -39.71 17.16
C GLU A 63 13.24 -39.94 15.76
N LYS A 64 12.67 -39.31 14.72
CA LYS A 64 13.42 -38.98 13.48
C LYS A 64 12.67 -37.98 12.58
N SER A 65 13.41 -36.90 12.28
CA SER A 65 13.35 -35.93 11.18
C SER A 65 12.04 -35.74 10.39
N GLU A 66 11.46 -34.53 10.48
CA GLU A 66 10.38 -33.97 9.66
C GLU A 66 10.63 -33.95 8.13
N THR A 67 11.76 -34.49 7.65
CA THR A 67 12.28 -34.33 6.28
C THR A 67 11.63 -35.21 5.23
N ASN A 68 10.91 -36.28 5.61
CA ASN A 68 10.39 -37.27 4.65
C ASN A 68 8.89 -37.10 4.30
N LEU A 69 8.19 -36.16 4.94
CA LEU A 69 6.73 -36.04 4.75
C LEU A 69 6.27 -35.36 3.43
N ALA A 70 7.14 -35.17 2.43
CA ALA A 70 6.80 -34.47 1.18
C ALA A 70 7.19 -35.20 -0.12
N ASP A 71 7.42 -36.52 -0.06
CA ASP A 71 7.85 -37.29 -1.24
C ASP A 71 6.70 -37.63 -2.19
N CYS A 72 5.48 -37.75 -1.65
CA CYS A 72 4.27 -38.03 -2.40
C CYS A 72 3.64 -36.73 -2.94
N LYS A 73 3.27 -36.70 -4.24
CA LYS A 73 2.67 -35.52 -4.88
C LYS A 73 1.35 -35.11 -4.21
N LYS A 74 0.48 -36.07 -3.87
CA LYS A 74 -0.79 -35.80 -3.18
C LYS A 74 -0.57 -35.18 -1.79
N CYS A 75 0.24 -35.80 -0.95
CA CYS A 75 0.57 -35.39 0.41
C CYS A 75 1.25 -34.01 0.44
N ARG A 76 2.16 -33.77 -0.52
CA ARG A 76 2.82 -32.47 -0.69
C ARG A 76 1.82 -31.39 -1.10
N LEU A 77 0.84 -31.73 -1.94
CA LEU A 77 -0.23 -30.82 -2.36
C LEU A 77 -1.21 -30.54 -1.21
N GLU A 78 -1.65 -31.57 -0.48
CA GLU A 78 -2.49 -31.43 0.73
C GLU A 78 -1.83 -30.54 1.77
N ARG A 79 -0.50 -30.64 1.93
CA ARG A 79 0.27 -29.71 2.78
C ARG A 79 0.37 -28.31 2.22
N CYS A 80 0.49 -28.13 0.90
CA CYS A 80 0.39 -26.80 0.32
C CYS A 80 -0.98 -26.19 0.65
N PHE A 81 -2.05 -26.96 0.54
CA PHE A 81 -3.40 -26.51 0.88
C PHE A 81 -3.59 -26.27 2.37
N SER A 82 -3.15 -27.15 3.26
CA SER A 82 -3.34 -26.95 4.71
C SER A 82 -2.59 -25.72 5.24
N MET A 83 -1.46 -25.36 4.63
CA MET A 83 -0.73 -24.12 4.94
C MET A 83 -1.43 -22.88 4.37
N LEU A 84 -2.21 -23.05 3.29
CA LEU A 84 -3.06 -22.01 2.71
C LEU A 84 -4.41 -21.90 3.43
N ASP A 85 -4.98 -22.99 3.95
CA ASP A 85 -6.23 -22.99 4.73
C ASP A 85 -6.07 -22.27 6.08
N MET A 86 -4.83 -22.04 6.52
CA MET A 86 -4.52 -21.11 7.62
C MET A 86 -4.67 -19.62 7.21
N TYR A 87 -4.89 -19.35 5.92
CA TYR A 87 -5.08 -18.04 5.29
C TYR A 87 -6.24 -18.12 4.27
N ASP A 88 -7.45 -17.89 4.77
CA ASP A 88 -8.74 -17.85 4.05
C ASP A 88 -8.73 -17.84 2.50
N LYS A 89 -9.29 -18.93 1.94
CA LYS A 89 -9.95 -19.15 0.64
C LYS A 89 -9.13 -19.05 -0.67
N ILE A 90 -9.05 -20.24 -1.29
CA ILE A 90 -8.73 -20.61 -2.69
C ILE A 90 -9.39 -19.71 -3.77
N TYR A 91 -10.45 -18.96 -3.44
CA TYR A 91 -11.11 -18.01 -4.33
C TYR A 91 -10.17 -16.87 -4.77
N ILE A 92 -9.25 -16.43 -3.91
CA ILE A 92 -8.26 -15.37 -4.21
C ILE A 92 -7.21 -15.86 -5.23
N CYS A 93 -6.94 -17.17 -5.30
CA CYS A 93 -5.88 -17.70 -6.16
C CYS A 93 -6.25 -17.74 -7.64
N ARG A 94 -7.52 -17.87 -8.03
CA ARG A 94 -7.89 -17.88 -9.45
C ARG A 94 -7.85 -16.48 -10.06
N GLU A 95 -8.47 -15.49 -9.40
CA GLU A 95 -8.39 -14.09 -9.84
C GLU A 95 -6.95 -13.57 -9.81
N ALA A 96 -6.18 -13.83 -8.74
CA ALA A 96 -4.78 -13.39 -8.67
C ALA A 96 -3.87 -14.07 -9.72
N MET A 97 -4.20 -15.30 -10.16
CA MET A 97 -3.46 -15.98 -11.23
C MET A 97 -3.86 -15.50 -12.62
N GLU A 98 -5.13 -15.15 -12.83
CA GLU A 98 -5.61 -14.55 -14.07
C GLU A 98 -5.06 -13.12 -14.23
N GLU A 99 -5.03 -12.35 -13.15
CA GLU A 99 -4.30 -11.07 -13.06
C GLU A 99 -2.79 -11.26 -13.30
N GLN A 100 -2.14 -12.24 -12.68
CA GLN A 100 -0.70 -12.49 -12.89
C GLN A 100 -0.38 -12.99 -14.31
N ARG A 101 -1.28 -13.75 -14.94
CA ARG A 101 -1.14 -14.20 -16.34
C ARG A 101 -1.36 -13.04 -17.31
N ASN A 102 -2.32 -12.17 -17.01
CA ASN A 102 -2.53 -10.91 -17.72
C ASN A 102 -1.34 -9.97 -17.54
N GLU A 103 -0.75 -9.86 -16.34
CA GLU A 103 0.48 -9.10 -16.09
C GLU A 103 1.69 -9.67 -16.83
N ILE A 104 1.86 -11.00 -16.90
CA ILE A 104 2.97 -11.61 -17.65
C ILE A 104 2.79 -11.43 -19.15
N ASN A 105 1.56 -11.53 -19.66
CA ASN A 105 1.26 -11.26 -21.06
C ASN A 105 1.38 -9.76 -21.40
N LEU A 106 0.96 -8.87 -20.48
CA LEU A 106 1.19 -7.43 -20.55
C LEU A 106 2.68 -7.13 -20.51
N LYS A 107 3.47 -7.69 -19.59
CA LYS A 107 4.93 -7.51 -19.50
C LYS A 107 5.69 -8.07 -20.71
N LYS A 108 5.19 -9.13 -21.35
CA LYS A 108 5.73 -9.64 -22.63
C LYS A 108 5.37 -8.75 -23.83
N SER A 109 4.19 -8.13 -23.79
CA SER A 109 3.74 -7.11 -24.76
C SER A 109 4.44 -5.74 -24.52
N PHE A 110 4.78 -5.42 -23.27
CA PHE A 110 5.44 -4.19 -22.81
C PHE A 110 6.97 -4.27 -22.78
N ASN A 111 7.58 -5.20 -23.54
CA ASN A 111 8.92 -4.93 -24.09
C ASN A 111 8.85 -3.85 -25.21
N CYS A 112 7.87 -2.95 -25.14
CA CYS A 112 7.90 -1.66 -25.79
C CYS A 112 9.07 -0.92 -25.15
N ARG A 113 10.08 -0.60 -25.97
CA ARG A 113 11.13 0.33 -25.54
C ARG A 113 10.41 1.60 -25.12
N ILE A 114 10.47 1.96 -23.84
CA ILE A 114 10.03 3.27 -23.35
C ILE A 114 10.66 4.29 -24.29
N SER A 115 9.83 5.13 -24.92
CA SER A 115 10.39 6.12 -25.84
C SER A 115 11.29 7.08 -25.06
N ILE A 116 12.25 7.71 -25.74
CA ILE A 116 13.13 8.69 -25.10
C ILE A 116 12.29 9.81 -24.45
N GLU A 117 11.17 10.17 -25.07
CA GLU A 117 10.22 11.18 -24.56
C GLU A 117 9.51 10.71 -23.29
N ASP A 118 9.03 9.46 -23.24
CA ASP A 118 8.40 8.89 -22.04
C ASP A 118 9.38 8.82 -20.87
N GLN A 119 10.64 8.46 -21.14
CA GLN A 119 11.68 8.42 -20.11
C GLN A 119 11.97 9.81 -19.55
N GLN A 120 12.06 10.83 -20.41
CA GLN A 120 12.22 12.22 -19.97
C GLN A 120 11.05 12.70 -19.09
N GLN A 121 9.82 12.32 -19.42
CA GLN A 121 8.66 12.64 -18.59
C GLN A 121 8.72 11.94 -17.23
N ILE A 122 9.08 10.65 -17.18
CA ILE A 122 9.28 9.92 -15.93
C ILE A 122 10.34 10.60 -15.08
N ASP A 123 11.49 10.93 -15.67
CA ASP A 123 12.61 11.57 -14.98
C ASP A 123 12.24 12.96 -14.44
N SER A 124 11.29 13.67 -15.08
CA SER A 124 10.79 14.96 -14.59
C SER A 124 9.85 14.83 -13.37
N ILE A 125 9.12 13.72 -13.25
CA ILE A 125 8.14 13.50 -12.17
C ILE A 125 8.81 12.98 -10.90
N LEU A 126 9.86 12.16 -11.03
CA LEU A 126 10.52 11.52 -9.88
C LEU A 126 11.00 12.51 -8.80
N PRO A 127 11.65 13.65 -9.13
CA PRO A 127 12.05 14.64 -8.12
C PRO A 127 10.87 15.22 -7.34
N ILE A 128 9.76 15.50 -8.02
CA ILE A 128 8.53 16.02 -7.40
C ILE A 128 7.97 15.01 -6.40
N ILE A 129 8.02 13.73 -6.76
CA ILE A 129 7.57 12.64 -5.90
C ILE A 129 8.47 12.47 -4.67
N GLU A 130 9.79 12.51 -4.82
CA GLU A 130 10.69 12.43 -3.66
C GLU A 130 10.54 13.66 -2.74
N ALA A 131 10.36 14.86 -3.33
CA ALA A 131 10.06 16.06 -2.57
C ALA A 131 8.75 15.94 -1.80
N LYS A 132 7.69 15.40 -2.42
CA LYS A 132 6.42 15.09 -1.77
C LYS A 132 6.63 14.18 -0.56
N LYS A 133 7.38 13.07 -0.72
CA LYS A 133 7.62 12.13 0.37
C LYS A 133 8.36 12.79 1.54
N ARG A 134 9.36 13.62 1.26
CA ARG A 134 10.09 14.40 2.28
C ARG A 134 9.14 15.32 3.05
N ILE A 135 8.35 16.12 2.32
CA ILE A 135 7.37 17.03 2.90
C ILE A 135 6.35 16.26 3.76
N MET A 136 5.79 15.16 3.25
CA MET A 136 4.78 14.37 3.96
C MET A 136 5.32 13.71 5.23
N HIS A 137 6.60 13.35 5.27
CA HIS A 137 7.19 12.79 6.48
C HIS A 137 7.46 13.84 7.55
N ALA A 138 7.82 15.05 7.14
CA ALA A 138 8.24 16.12 8.01
C ALA A 138 7.24 17.29 8.04
N PHE A 139 5.95 17.01 7.82
CA PHE A 139 4.93 18.03 7.63
C PHE A 139 4.81 19.01 8.81
N ASP A 140 5.23 18.59 10.01
CA ASP A 140 5.29 19.42 11.20
C ASP A 140 6.30 20.56 11.14
N ASP A 141 7.33 20.43 10.30
CA ASP A 141 8.33 21.49 10.07
C ASP A 141 7.71 22.71 9.36
N LEU A 142 6.47 22.58 8.84
CA LEU A 142 5.71 23.71 8.35
C LEU A 142 5.30 24.63 9.52
N ASP A 143 5.63 25.91 9.41
CA ASP A 143 5.33 26.93 10.42
C ASP A 143 3.82 27.04 10.72
N ASP A 144 3.47 27.19 12.00
CA ASP A 144 2.08 27.35 12.44
C ASP A 144 1.41 28.63 11.93
N ILE A 145 2.19 29.61 11.43
CA ILE A 145 1.64 30.80 10.78
C ILE A 145 0.71 30.44 9.61
N PHE A 146 0.96 29.30 8.95
CA PHE A 146 0.11 28.80 7.87
C PHE A 146 -1.23 28.23 8.37
N LEU A 147 -1.41 28.02 9.68
CA LEU A 147 -2.67 27.55 10.28
C LEU A 147 -3.65 28.70 10.60
N LYS A 148 -3.28 29.96 10.36
CA LYS A 148 -4.14 31.13 10.60
C LYS A 148 -5.21 31.27 9.52
N GLY A 149 -6.24 30.42 9.54
CA GLY A 149 -7.43 30.52 8.70
C GLY A 149 -7.79 29.21 7.98
N GLN A 150 -8.97 29.18 7.35
CA GLN A 150 -9.34 28.07 6.48
C GLN A 150 -8.59 28.21 5.15
N ILE A 151 -7.62 27.34 4.89
CA ILE A 151 -6.93 27.36 3.60
C ILE A 151 -7.76 26.57 2.57
N LEU A 152 -8.39 27.33 1.68
CA LEU A 152 -9.21 26.81 0.59
C LEU A 152 -8.35 26.56 -0.66
N PHE A 153 -8.73 25.57 -1.48
CA PHE A 153 -8.04 25.33 -2.76
C PHE A 153 -7.98 26.57 -3.63
N LYS A 154 -9.05 27.38 -3.65
CA LYS A 154 -9.10 28.65 -4.38
C LYS A 154 -7.92 29.57 -4.01
N GLU A 155 -7.65 29.72 -2.72
CA GLU A 155 -6.60 30.61 -2.21
C GLU A 155 -5.22 30.08 -2.56
N ILE A 156 -4.99 28.77 -2.41
CA ILE A 156 -3.70 28.15 -2.77
C ILE A 156 -3.46 28.28 -4.29
N ILE A 157 -4.47 28.00 -5.12
CA ILE A 157 -4.35 28.08 -6.58
C ILE A 157 -4.02 29.51 -7.01
N SER A 158 -4.77 30.49 -6.50
CA SER A 158 -4.57 31.91 -6.81
C SER A 158 -3.30 32.50 -6.20
N SER A 159 -2.67 31.82 -5.22
CA SER A 159 -1.39 32.24 -4.66
C SER A 159 -0.21 31.80 -5.51
N ASP A 160 0.88 32.57 -5.45
CA ASP A 160 2.20 32.21 -5.99
C ASP A 160 2.98 31.25 -5.08
N PHE A 161 2.35 30.78 -4.01
CA PHE A 161 2.97 29.86 -3.06
C PHE A 161 3.07 28.46 -3.68
N ASN A 162 4.28 27.90 -3.60
CA ASN A 162 4.55 26.52 -4.00
C ASN A 162 5.40 25.87 -2.91
N ILE A 163 4.83 24.88 -2.22
CA ILE A 163 5.48 24.18 -1.09
C ILE A 163 6.78 23.47 -1.50
N PHE A 164 6.93 23.10 -2.78
CA PHE A 164 8.17 22.50 -3.28
C PHE A 164 9.37 23.46 -3.24
N ARG A 165 9.15 24.78 -3.16
CA ARG A 165 10.21 25.76 -2.92
C ARG A 165 10.78 25.68 -1.50
N LEU A 166 10.03 25.07 -0.58
CA LEU A 166 10.42 24.89 0.81
C LEU A 166 10.96 23.49 1.08
N THR A 167 11.09 22.61 0.08
CA THR A 167 11.49 21.20 0.28
C THR A 167 12.76 21.06 1.12
N ASP A 168 13.71 21.98 0.98
CA ASP A 168 14.96 21.94 1.76
C ASP A 168 14.81 22.32 3.23
N ASN A 169 13.73 23.02 3.60
CA ASN A 169 13.41 23.35 4.98
C ASN A 169 12.84 22.15 5.75
N PHE A 170 12.30 21.14 5.04
CA PHE A 170 11.75 19.94 5.66
C PHE A 170 12.86 18.95 6.01
N SER A 171 12.83 18.39 7.21
CA SER A 171 13.81 17.41 7.65
C SER A 171 13.75 16.14 6.79
N PRO A 172 14.89 15.64 6.27
CA PRO A 172 14.92 14.38 5.54
C PRO A 172 14.60 13.17 6.44
N ASN A 173 14.83 13.33 7.75
CA ASN A 173 14.58 12.32 8.75
C ASN A 173 14.04 12.98 10.03
N PRO A 174 12.74 13.31 10.07
CA PRO A 174 12.12 13.90 11.25
C PRO A 174 12.28 12.94 12.43
N SER A 175 12.61 13.50 13.60
CA SER A 175 12.77 12.68 14.80
C SER A 175 11.42 12.11 15.23
N PRO A 176 11.38 10.90 15.78
CA PRO A 176 10.19 10.40 16.45
C PRO A 176 9.74 11.39 17.53
N ILE A 177 8.43 11.49 17.70
CA ILE A 177 7.85 12.37 18.72
C ILE A 177 8.29 11.87 20.10
N PRO A 178 8.84 12.74 20.96
CA PRO A 178 9.21 12.36 22.31
C PRO A 178 8.03 11.74 23.07
N PHE A 179 8.29 10.74 23.89
CA PHE A 179 7.23 10.05 24.65
C PHE A 179 6.44 10.99 25.57
N ASP A 180 7.11 11.99 26.16
CA ASP A 180 6.45 12.98 27.02
C ASP A 180 5.48 13.88 26.24
N GLU A 181 5.86 14.24 25.00
CA GLU A 181 4.98 14.96 24.10
C GLU A 181 3.78 14.08 23.70
N LEU A 182 4.02 12.82 23.33
CA LEU A 182 2.94 11.86 23.02
C LEU A 182 1.97 11.69 24.19
N LYS A 183 2.47 11.62 25.43
CA LYS A 183 1.66 11.54 26.64
C LYS A 183 0.88 12.82 26.90
N SER A 184 1.47 13.99 26.61
CA SER A 184 0.76 15.26 26.69
C SER A 184 -0.43 15.30 25.72
N TRP A 185 -0.34 14.63 24.57
CA TRP A 185 -1.44 14.53 23.62
C TRP A 185 -2.59 13.70 24.17
N GLU A 186 -2.30 12.56 24.80
CA GLU A 186 -3.33 11.72 25.45
C GLU A 186 -4.10 12.52 26.52
N SER A 187 -3.41 13.39 27.27
CA SER A 187 -4.05 14.26 28.27
C SER A 187 -4.79 15.46 27.66
N SER A 188 -4.31 15.98 26.52
CA SER A 188 -4.91 17.12 25.82
C SER A 188 -6.08 16.74 24.92
N PHE A 189 -6.28 15.44 24.65
CA PHE A 189 -7.39 14.93 23.83
C PHE A 189 -8.77 15.22 24.43
N LEU A 190 -8.85 15.49 25.74
CA LEU A 190 -10.06 15.93 26.43
C LEU A 190 -10.44 17.38 26.10
N ASN A 191 -9.53 18.15 25.50
CA ASN A 191 -9.76 19.49 24.98
C ASN A 191 -9.59 19.45 23.44
N GLU A 192 -10.59 19.86 22.68
CA GLU A 192 -10.71 19.71 21.21
C GLU A 192 -9.62 20.43 20.33
N GLY A 193 -8.44 20.74 20.84
CA GLY A 193 -7.47 21.66 20.23
C GLY A 193 -6.21 21.04 19.59
N PHE A 194 -5.57 20.03 20.19
CA PHE A 194 -4.19 19.66 19.80
C PHE A 194 -4.10 18.71 18.61
N PHE A 195 -4.87 17.61 18.62
CA PHE A 195 -4.95 16.74 17.42
C PHE A 195 -5.63 17.48 16.25
N ASN A 196 -6.46 18.48 16.58
CA ASN A 196 -7.06 19.38 15.61
C ASN A 196 -5.98 20.18 14.85
N SER A 197 -5.00 20.78 15.53
CA SER A 197 -3.93 21.53 14.84
C SER A 197 -3.01 20.65 14.01
N ARG A 198 -2.62 19.47 14.50
CA ARG A 198 -1.80 18.51 13.73
C ARG A 198 -2.53 17.98 12.50
N VAL A 199 -3.79 17.55 12.66
CA VAL A 199 -4.61 17.07 11.54
C VAL A 199 -4.86 18.20 10.53
N GLN A 200 -5.14 19.42 11.02
CA GLN A 200 -5.23 20.60 10.15
C GLN A 200 -3.93 20.85 9.37
N LYS A 201 -2.77 20.73 10.03
CA LYS A 201 -1.45 20.88 9.38
C LYS A 201 -1.21 19.80 8.33
N CYS A 202 -1.52 18.54 8.63
CA CYS A 202 -1.44 17.44 7.68
C CYS A 202 -2.33 17.69 6.45
N ILE A 203 -3.61 18.02 6.66
CA ILE A 203 -4.57 18.35 5.59
C ILE A 203 -4.10 19.56 4.77
N LEU A 204 -3.53 20.57 5.43
CA LEU A 204 -2.99 21.75 4.77
C LEU A 204 -1.80 21.38 3.87
N VAL A 205 -0.80 20.70 4.43
CA VAL A 205 0.38 20.26 3.69
C VAL A 205 -0.02 19.40 2.49
N ASP A 206 -0.97 18.49 2.68
CA ASP A 206 -1.54 17.69 1.59
C ASP A 206 -2.15 18.56 0.49
N LYS A 207 -2.99 19.55 0.83
CA LYS A 207 -3.56 20.47 -0.16
C LYS A 207 -2.46 21.25 -0.91
N LEU A 208 -1.46 21.75 -0.19
CA LEU A 208 -0.34 22.51 -0.77
C LEU A 208 0.47 21.65 -1.74
N VAL A 209 0.77 20.41 -1.34
CA VAL A 209 1.47 19.42 -2.17
C VAL A 209 0.65 19.09 -3.41
N ILE A 210 -0.64 18.75 -3.26
CA ILE A 210 -1.51 18.39 -4.39
C ILE A 210 -1.59 19.55 -5.38
N VAL A 211 -1.81 20.79 -4.92
CA VAL A 211 -1.84 21.96 -5.81
C VAL A 211 -0.48 22.16 -6.49
N GLY A 212 0.63 22.07 -5.73
CA GLY A 212 1.97 22.21 -6.29
C GLY A 212 2.27 21.19 -7.39
N ILE A 213 1.83 19.94 -7.20
CA ILE A 213 1.98 18.89 -8.20
C ILE A 213 1.05 19.15 -9.38
N SER A 214 -0.23 19.46 -9.14
CA SER A 214 -1.18 19.74 -10.22
C SER A 214 -0.73 20.89 -11.11
N LYS A 215 -0.14 21.96 -10.54
CA LYS A 215 0.45 23.07 -11.30
C LYS A 215 1.63 22.65 -12.20
N SER A 216 2.29 21.51 -11.94
CA SER A 216 3.35 21.02 -12.84
C SER A 216 2.81 20.32 -14.09
N PHE A 217 1.50 20.08 -14.19
CA PHE A 217 0.89 19.44 -15.36
C PHE A 217 0.30 20.50 -16.31
N PRO A 218 0.76 20.57 -17.58
CA PRO A 218 0.27 21.57 -18.54
C PRO A 218 -1.25 21.52 -18.81
N VAL A 219 -1.89 20.37 -18.56
CA VAL A 219 -3.35 20.22 -18.71
C VAL A 219 -4.10 20.96 -17.60
N PHE A 220 -3.56 21.00 -16.39
CA PHE A 220 -4.22 21.60 -15.24
C PHE A 220 -4.32 23.13 -15.37
N GLU A 221 -3.30 23.78 -15.91
CA GLU A 221 -3.29 25.23 -16.14
C GLU A 221 -4.32 25.69 -17.18
N LYS A 222 -4.74 24.78 -18.08
CA LYS A 222 -5.75 25.07 -19.10
C LYS A 222 -7.19 24.99 -18.59
N LEU A 223 -7.39 24.43 -17.39
CA LEU A 223 -8.71 24.31 -16.77
C LEU A 223 -9.17 25.66 -16.20
N THR A 224 -10.48 25.87 -16.14
CA THR A 224 -11.03 27.03 -15.42
C THR A 224 -10.74 26.90 -13.92
N LEU A 225 -10.69 28.02 -13.18
CA LEU A 225 -10.49 27.98 -11.73
C LEU A 225 -11.55 27.10 -11.03
N SER A 226 -12.79 27.11 -11.51
CA SER A 226 -13.86 26.25 -10.98
C SER A 226 -13.54 24.76 -11.18
N ASP A 227 -13.09 24.39 -12.39
CA ASP A 227 -12.75 23.01 -12.72
C ASP A 227 -11.49 22.55 -11.97
N GLN A 228 -10.49 23.42 -11.81
CA GLN A 228 -9.31 23.17 -10.99
C GLN A 228 -9.70 22.85 -9.54
N ILE A 229 -10.60 23.65 -8.94
CA ILE A 229 -11.08 23.44 -7.58
C ILE A 229 -11.87 22.13 -7.48
N ALA A 230 -12.78 21.86 -8.42
CA ALA A 230 -13.58 20.65 -8.45
C ALA A 230 -12.70 19.40 -8.57
N HIS A 231 -11.71 19.47 -9.47
CA HIS A 231 -10.70 18.44 -9.69
C HIS A 231 -9.91 18.12 -8.42
N LEU A 232 -9.29 19.13 -7.82
CA LEU A 232 -8.48 18.98 -6.61
C LEU A 232 -9.31 18.42 -5.44
N LYS A 233 -10.55 18.88 -5.27
CA LYS A 233 -11.46 18.34 -4.24
C LYS A 233 -11.69 16.85 -4.43
N HIS A 234 -11.96 16.41 -5.66
CA HIS A 234 -12.26 15.02 -5.97
C HIS A 234 -11.06 14.09 -5.75
N ILE A 235 -9.86 14.49 -6.20
CA ILE A 235 -8.68 13.63 -6.15
C ILE A 235 -7.95 13.69 -4.79
N SER A 236 -8.19 14.72 -3.98
CA SER A 236 -7.39 15.00 -2.78
C SER A 236 -7.31 13.81 -1.83
N TYR A 237 -8.46 13.34 -1.33
CA TYR A 237 -8.50 12.22 -0.40
C TYR A 237 -7.88 10.94 -0.98
N MET A 238 -8.09 10.68 -2.28
CA MET A 238 -7.50 9.53 -2.96
C MET A 238 -5.97 9.62 -2.99
N LEU A 239 -5.41 10.78 -3.31
CA LEU A 239 -3.95 11.00 -3.34
C LEU A 239 -3.33 10.92 -1.95
N ILE A 240 -3.99 11.48 -0.93
CA ILE A 240 -3.57 11.39 0.47
C ILE A 240 -3.52 9.92 0.88
N SER A 241 -4.62 9.20 0.66
CA SER A 241 -4.73 7.80 1.03
C SER A 241 -3.71 6.91 0.33
N PHE A 242 -3.59 7.06 -0.99
CA PHE A 242 -2.62 6.31 -1.78
C PHE A 242 -1.18 6.59 -1.36
N THR A 243 -0.86 7.85 -1.05
CA THR A 243 0.50 8.26 -0.65
C THR A 243 0.86 7.79 0.74
N SER A 244 -0.01 8.02 1.72
CA SER A 244 0.20 7.59 3.11
C SER A 244 0.34 6.06 3.19
N THR A 245 -0.44 5.34 2.38
CA THR A 245 -0.34 3.88 2.27
C THR A 245 1.01 3.45 1.69
N TYR A 246 1.43 4.03 0.56
CA TYR A 246 2.71 3.74 -0.06
C TYR A 246 3.88 4.04 0.89
N LEU A 247 3.86 5.20 1.56
CA LEU A 247 4.89 5.62 2.50
C LEU A 247 5.00 4.69 3.70
N ALA A 248 3.87 4.30 4.30
CA ALA A 248 3.87 3.36 5.42
C ALA A 248 4.44 2.00 5.01
N TRP A 249 4.08 1.50 3.82
CA TRP A 249 4.64 0.28 3.26
C TRP A 249 6.15 0.40 3.00
N GLU A 250 6.62 1.51 2.42
CA GLU A 250 8.03 1.75 2.12
C GLU A 250 8.89 1.76 3.39
N LEU A 251 8.34 2.24 4.51
CA LEU A 251 8.97 2.20 5.83
C LEU A 251 8.88 0.83 6.52
N GLY A 252 8.15 -0.13 5.95
CA GLY A 252 7.96 -1.47 6.50
C GLY A 252 6.88 -1.58 7.57
N TYR A 253 6.01 -0.57 7.70
CA TYR A 253 4.89 -0.59 8.64
C TYR A 253 3.69 -1.37 8.10
N GLU A 254 2.82 -1.82 9.01
CA GLU A 254 1.62 -2.61 8.66
C GLU A 254 0.33 -1.77 8.64
N THR A 255 0.41 -0.53 9.10
CA THR A 255 -0.66 0.45 9.12
C THR A 255 -0.07 1.82 8.87
N TRP A 256 -0.89 2.80 8.50
CA TRP A 256 -0.43 4.16 8.25
C TRP A 256 0.33 4.70 9.46
N THR A 257 1.62 4.92 9.26
CA THR A 257 2.55 5.36 10.27
C THR A 257 3.51 6.35 9.62
N SER A 258 3.55 7.57 10.14
CA SER A 258 4.52 8.59 9.73
C SER A 258 5.90 8.30 10.35
N LYS A 259 6.96 8.92 9.83
CA LYS A 259 8.34 8.73 10.33
C LYS A 259 8.51 9.18 11.78
N ASP A 260 7.65 10.09 12.22
CA ASP A 260 7.57 10.58 13.60
C ASP A 260 6.93 9.55 14.57
N GLY A 261 6.38 8.44 14.06
CA GLY A 261 5.76 7.36 14.86
C GLY A 261 4.26 7.52 15.10
N VAL A 262 3.61 8.56 14.58
CA VAL A 262 2.16 8.76 14.74
C VAL A 262 1.36 7.78 13.88
N MET A 263 0.33 7.19 14.49
CA MET A 263 -0.55 6.19 13.88
C MET A 263 -2.01 6.64 13.96
N PRO A 264 -2.59 7.22 12.89
CA PRO A 264 -3.97 7.73 12.90
C PRO A 264 -5.01 6.68 13.31
N ALA A 265 -4.80 5.42 12.91
CA ALA A 265 -5.69 4.31 13.24
C ALA A 265 -5.82 4.10 14.76
N LEU A 266 -4.70 4.17 15.49
CA LEU A 266 -4.68 3.97 16.95
C LEU A 266 -5.50 5.05 17.65
N THR A 267 -5.38 6.29 17.19
CA THR A 267 -6.16 7.41 17.70
C THR A 267 -7.66 7.17 17.53
N ILE A 268 -8.10 6.80 16.32
CA ILE A 268 -9.52 6.59 16.06
C ILE A 268 -10.06 5.41 16.87
N MET A 269 -9.32 4.28 16.90
CA MET A 269 -9.73 3.10 17.68
C MET A 269 -9.86 3.37 19.18
N LYS A 270 -9.01 4.24 19.76
CA LYS A 270 -9.11 4.63 21.17
C LYS A 270 -10.38 5.42 21.51
N HIS A 271 -10.99 6.11 20.54
CA HIS A 271 -12.14 6.99 20.77
C HIS A 271 -13.45 6.42 20.22
N SER A 272 -13.37 5.53 19.24
CA SER A 272 -14.52 4.84 18.64
C SER A 272 -14.75 3.45 19.23
N VAL A 273 -14.37 3.22 20.49
CA VAL A 273 -14.38 1.89 21.15
C VAL A 273 -15.75 1.20 21.09
N ASN A 274 -16.83 1.99 21.03
CA ASN A 274 -18.21 1.48 20.97
C ASN A 274 -18.86 1.61 19.58
N ASP A 275 -18.09 2.00 18.55
CA ASP A 275 -18.57 2.16 17.18
C ASP A 275 -17.88 1.15 16.25
N ASP A 276 -18.49 -0.02 16.14
CA ASP A 276 -18.03 -1.12 15.29
C ASP A 276 -17.87 -0.72 13.82
N ILE A 277 -18.69 0.22 13.33
CA ILE A 277 -18.63 0.69 11.94
C ILE A 277 -17.34 1.50 11.76
N MET A 278 -17.07 2.44 12.67
CA MET A 278 -15.87 3.25 12.64
C MET A 278 -14.60 2.44 12.84
N ILE A 279 -14.61 1.42 13.71
CA ILE A 279 -13.48 0.50 13.88
C ILE A 279 -13.20 -0.27 12.58
N LYS A 280 -14.23 -0.84 11.95
CA LYS A 280 -14.08 -1.58 10.67
C LYS A 280 -13.60 -0.67 9.54
N TRP A 281 -14.13 0.54 9.45
CA TRP A 281 -13.71 1.54 8.47
C TRP A 281 -12.25 1.94 8.67
N THR A 282 -11.83 2.17 9.92
CA THR A 282 -10.46 2.50 10.29
C THR A 282 -9.49 1.38 9.91
N ASP A 283 -9.81 0.12 10.27
CA ASP A 283 -9.01 -1.03 9.88
C ASP A 283 -8.89 -1.15 8.35
N TYR A 284 -9.99 -0.94 7.62
CA TYR A 284 -9.98 -0.99 6.16
C TYR A 284 -9.09 0.10 5.55
N VAL A 285 -9.26 1.35 5.97
CA VAL A 285 -8.57 2.51 5.39
C VAL A 285 -7.09 2.55 5.76
N TYR A 286 -6.74 2.30 7.01
CA TYR A 286 -5.37 2.54 7.50
C TYR A 286 -4.49 1.28 7.51
N THR A 287 -5.09 0.09 7.70
CA THR A 287 -4.34 -1.16 7.88
C THR A 287 -4.42 -2.04 6.63
N LYS A 288 -5.63 -2.39 6.18
CA LYS A 288 -5.81 -3.27 5.01
C LYS A 288 -5.28 -2.65 3.72
N SER A 289 -5.39 -1.33 3.56
CA SER A 289 -4.80 -0.60 2.42
C SER A 289 -3.30 -0.88 2.25
N VAL A 290 -2.53 -0.87 3.34
CA VAL A 290 -1.06 -1.12 3.34
C VAL A 290 -0.74 -2.54 2.92
N PHE A 291 -1.60 -3.51 3.28
CA PHE A 291 -1.41 -4.90 2.91
C PHE A 291 -1.47 -5.12 1.38
N HIS A 292 -2.28 -4.34 0.66
CA HIS A 292 -2.30 -4.43 -0.81
C HIS A 292 -0.95 -4.06 -1.42
N PHE A 293 -0.22 -3.09 -0.86
CA PHE A 293 1.13 -2.73 -1.32
C PHE A 293 2.16 -3.81 -0.99
N LYS A 294 2.00 -4.58 0.09
CA LYS A 294 2.85 -5.77 0.35
C LYS A 294 2.73 -6.82 -0.76
N ARG A 295 1.55 -6.94 -1.39
CA ARG A 295 1.31 -7.90 -2.48
C ARG A 295 1.86 -7.40 -3.82
N VAL A 296 1.60 -6.13 -4.16
CA VAL A 296 1.95 -5.55 -5.45
C VAL A 296 3.42 -5.14 -5.52
N ALA A 297 3.98 -4.64 -4.40
CA ALA A 297 5.36 -4.19 -4.26
C ALA A 297 5.80 -3.21 -5.36
N LEU A 298 5.06 -2.10 -5.49
CA LEU A 298 5.30 -1.07 -6.50
C LEU A 298 6.73 -0.52 -6.44
N THR A 299 7.35 -0.40 -7.60
CA THR A 299 8.56 0.39 -7.79
C THR A 299 8.26 1.89 -7.67
N LYS A 300 9.30 2.70 -7.46
CA LYS A 300 9.16 4.16 -7.42
C LYS A 300 8.57 4.74 -8.70
N ILE A 301 8.93 4.17 -9.85
CA ILE A 301 8.42 4.59 -11.16
C ILE A 301 6.93 4.25 -11.28
N GLU A 302 6.52 3.03 -10.93
CA GLU A 302 5.11 2.63 -10.96
C GLU A 302 4.26 3.48 -9.99
N TYR A 303 4.79 3.78 -8.79
CA TYR A 303 4.14 4.70 -7.85
C TYR A 303 3.97 6.10 -8.46
N ALA A 304 5.02 6.67 -9.05
CA ALA A 304 4.99 7.99 -9.69
C ALA A 304 3.96 8.05 -10.84
N LEU A 305 3.91 7.00 -11.67
CA LEU A 305 2.94 6.90 -12.76
C LEU A 305 1.50 6.76 -12.25
N LEU A 306 1.26 5.99 -11.19
CA LEU A 306 -0.07 5.89 -10.58
C LEU A 306 -0.52 7.23 -9.95
N VAL A 307 0.39 7.97 -9.32
CA VAL A 307 0.11 9.34 -8.85
C VAL A 307 -0.28 10.24 -10.03
N ALA A 308 0.45 10.18 -11.15
CA ALA A 308 0.12 10.94 -12.36
C ALA A 308 -1.27 10.55 -12.91
N ILE A 309 -1.59 9.26 -12.98
CA ILE A 309 -2.91 8.76 -13.43
C ILE A 309 -4.03 9.31 -12.54
N ILE A 310 -3.86 9.29 -11.21
CA ILE A 310 -4.84 9.85 -10.27
C ILE A 310 -5.01 11.35 -10.50
N LEU A 311 -3.91 12.08 -10.72
CA LEU A 311 -3.91 13.52 -10.96
C LEU A 311 -4.53 13.91 -12.31
N THR A 312 -4.48 13.05 -13.31
CA THR A 312 -5.07 13.29 -14.64
C THR A 312 -6.46 12.67 -14.79
N LYS A 313 -7.04 12.14 -13.71
CA LYS A 313 -8.33 11.46 -13.77
C LYS A 313 -9.42 12.44 -14.20
N ALA A 314 -9.93 12.25 -15.41
CA ALA A 314 -10.85 13.17 -16.08
C ALA A 314 -12.35 12.93 -15.77
N ASP A 315 -12.69 11.94 -14.93
CA ASP A 315 -14.07 11.48 -14.69
C ASP A 315 -15.03 12.56 -14.14
N LEU A 316 -14.51 13.74 -13.78
CA LEU A 316 -15.29 14.90 -13.36
C LEU A 316 -15.97 15.67 -14.51
N ALA A 317 -15.54 15.50 -15.76
CA ALA A 317 -16.17 16.21 -16.88
C ALA A 317 -17.54 15.63 -17.30
N ILE A 318 -17.87 14.40 -16.90
CA ILE A 318 -19.04 13.68 -17.44
C ILE A 318 -20.19 13.53 -16.41
N PHE A 319 -19.89 13.41 -15.11
CA PHE A 319 -20.97 13.21 -14.13
C PHE A 319 -21.75 14.50 -13.79
N TYR A 320 -21.10 15.66 -13.77
CA TYR A 320 -21.79 16.92 -13.45
C TYR A 320 -22.69 17.42 -14.59
N VAL A 321 -22.33 17.14 -15.85
CA VAL A 321 -23.14 17.49 -17.03
C VAL A 321 -24.37 16.58 -17.17
N LEU A 322 -24.30 15.33 -16.71
CA LEU A 322 -25.44 14.41 -16.73
C LEU A 322 -26.39 14.60 -15.55
N CYS A 323 -25.90 14.95 -14.35
CA CYS A 323 -26.78 15.21 -13.21
C CYS A 323 -27.52 16.56 -13.29
N LEU A 324 -27.00 17.58 -13.99
CA LEU A 324 -27.70 18.85 -14.21
C LEU A 324 -28.70 18.83 -15.38
N LYS A 325 -28.68 17.79 -16.23
CA LYS A 325 -29.67 17.59 -17.30
C LYS A 325 -30.83 16.65 -16.92
N ALA A 326 -30.74 15.96 -15.78
CA ALA A 326 -31.79 15.07 -15.27
C ALA A 326 -32.74 15.75 -14.25
N GLY A 327 -32.64 17.07 -14.08
CA GLY A 327 -33.47 17.87 -13.18
C GLY A 327 -34.23 19.00 -13.89
N LYS A 328 -34.85 18.70 -15.04
CA LYS A 328 -35.91 19.50 -15.65
C LYS A 328 -37.08 18.62 -16.03
#